data_AF-A0A8K0F1P8-F1
#
_entry.id   AF-A0A8K0F1P8-F1
#
_cell.length_a   1.000
_cell.length_b   1.000
_cell.length_c   1.000
_cell.angle_alpha   90.00
_cell.angle_beta   90.00
_cell.angle_gamma   90.00
#
_symmetry.space_group_name_H-M   'P 1'
#
loop_
_entity.id
_entity.type
_entity.pdbx_description
1 polymer ?
#
loop_
_entity_poly.entity_id
_entity_poly.type
_entity_poly.pdbx_seq_one_letter_code
_entity_poly.pdbx_strand_id
1 'polypeptide(L)'
;MNTDVVLAIIGNLTDLLRSVFPNTQVYPVLGNHDYHPKHQMPPTPNTVYNATWNMWDVPNWLSSDVMNTFVNGAYYTMQISPGLRLVGLNTVYYYTNDKVTAPTDGNTDPAGQFAWLEGVLQQAKTDNEKVFLIGHVPPGFFERYQGKSWFYPEYNRRYLQIIAGYADVIKGQFFAHQHCDSFKLFYDDEGKAVNSMLLAPAVTPWSTTLAGVGANNPGIRLVNYDKNTGDLTDVSQYYSNLALSNMQGSPLWGREYSLRETFNLPDASPASLQDLLDSFSNRSSDNFEKYYLYNSVSHDQSSCDGSCKVAQLCAIREVDYDKYQDCINAATSGAKTAQVSTLLSFEIFFPFVVAAFGLAA
;
A
#
# COMPACT_ATOMS: atom_id res chain seq x y z
N MET A 1 12.08 26.82 0.54
CA MET A 1 12.24 26.04 1.79
C MET A 1 13.68 25.57 1.84
N ASN A 2 14.36 25.65 3.00
CA ASN A 2 15.72 25.16 3.23
C ASN A 2 15.70 24.05 4.30
N THR A 3 16.86 23.46 4.62
CA THR A 3 16.99 22.38 5.60
C THR A 3 16.45 22.74 6.99
N ASP A 4 16.73 23.95 7.48
CA ASP A 4 16.27 24.38 8.81
C ASP A 4 14.75 24.44 8.92
N VAL A 5 14.07 24.92 7.86
CA VAL A 5 12.60 24.94 7.82
C VAL A 5 12.03 23.53 7.78
N VAL A 6 12.65 22.61 7.03
CA VAL A 6 12.23 21.20 7.00
C VAL A 6 12.32 20.59 8.41
N LEU A 7 13.46 20.76 9.08
CA LEU A 7 13.68 20.23 10.42
C LEU A 7 12.75 20.86 11.46
N ALA A 8 12.46 22.16 11.35
CA ALA A 8 11.50 22.83 12.22
C ALA A 8 10.07 22.26 12.07
N ILE A 9 9.66 21.93 10.84
CA ILE A 9 8.35 21.31 10.59
C ILE A 9 8.29 19.89 11.15
N ILE A 10 9.33 19.07 10.92
CA ILE A 10 9.42 17.71 11.49
C ILE A 10 9.39 17.78 13.03
N GLY A 11 10.14 18.69 13.63
CA GLY A 11 10.15 18.92 15.07
C GLY A 11 8.79 19.31 15.61
N ASN A 12 8.09 20.24 14.95
CA ASN A 12 6.75 20.68 15.37
C ASN A 12 5.73 19.52 15.37
N LEU A 13 5.71 18.71 14.30
CA LEU A 13 4.83 17.55 14.23
C LEU A 13 5.19 16.47 15.25
N THR A 14 6.49 16.26 15.48
CA THR A 14 7.01 15.35 16.50
C THR A 14 6.52 15.79 17.89
N ASP A 15 6.69 17.06 18.24
CA ASP A 15 6.27 17.60 19.53
C ASP A 15 4.74 17.53 19.71
N LEU A 16 3.97 17.83 18.66
CA LEU A 16 2.52 17.69 18.68
C LEU A 16 2.10 16.26 19.01
N LEU A 17 2.61 15.26 18.28
CA LEU A 17 2.29 13.86 18.51
C LEU A 17 2.68 13.39 19.91
N ARG A 18 3.87 13.80 20.40
CA ARG A 18 4.32 13.48 21.76
C ARG A 18 3.44 14.12 22.84
N SER A 19 2.96 15.33 22.60
CA SER A 19 2.10 16.03 23.56
C SER A 19 0.71 15.39 23.68
N VAL A 20 0.15 14.92 22.56
CA VAL A 20 -1.19 14.32 22.51
C VAL A 20 -1.16 12.84 22.91
N PHE A 21 -0.08 12.12 22.59
CA PHE A 21 0.07 10.68 22.81
C PHE A 21 1.36 10.32 23.57
N PRO A 22 1.54 10.79 24.82
CA PRO A 22 2.82 10.67 25.53
C PRO A 22 3.23 9.23 25.85
N ASN A 23 2.27 8.30 25.92
CA ASN A 23 2.48 6.90 26.28
C ASN A 23 2.24 5.92 25.12
N THR A 24 2.16 6.43 23.88
CA THR A 24 1.90 5.61 22.71
C THR A 24 3.20 5.39 21.95
N GLN A 25 3.46 4.12 21.62
CA GLN A 25 4.58 3.76 20.77
C GLN A 25 4.37 4.30 19.34
N VAL A 26 5.32 5.09 18.82
CA VAL A 26 5.28 5.66 17.47
C VAL A 26 6.42 5.11 16.62
N TYR A 27 6.11 4.72 15.39
CA TYR A 27 7.07 4.23 14.40
C TYR A 27 7.10 5.16 13.19
N PRO A 28 7.91 6.22 13.20
CA PRO A 28 7.95 7.20 12.12
C PRO A 28 8.82 6.71 10.94
N VAL A 29 8.51 7.15 9.72
CA VAL A 29 9.38 7.05 8.55
C VAL A 29 9.42 8.38 7.83
N LEU A 30 10.55 8.70 7.20
CA LEU A 30 10.69 9.94 6.44
C LEU A 30 9.98 9.83 5.09
N GLY A 31 9.31 10.91 4.69
CA GLY A 31 8.74 11.10 3.37
C GLY A 31 9.65 11.88 2.43
N ASN A 32 9.29 11.88 1.14
CA ASN A 32 10.09 12.53 0.10
C ASN A 32 10.12 14.07 0.21
N HIS A 33 9.28 14.66 1.06
CA HIS A 33 9.28 16.10 1.38
C HIS A 33 10.04 16.44 2.67
N ASP A 34 10.46 15.43 3.45
CA ASP A 34 11.14 15.59 4.73
C ASP A 34 12.66 15.73 4.56
N TYR A 35 13.08 16.30 3.42
CA TYR A 35 14.47 16.54 3.09
C TYR A 35 14.61 17.81 2.25
N HIS A 36 15.77 18.47 2.31
CA HIS A 36 16.10 19.60 1.45
C HIS A 36 17.43 19.38 0.71
N PRO A 37 17.46 19.51 -0.64
CA PRO A 37 16.32 19.70 -1.54
C PRO A 37 15.34 18.52 -1.50
N LYS A 38 14.04 18.77 -1.74
CA LYS A 38 13.02 17.71 -1.69
C LYS A 38 13.41 16.54 -2.59
N HIS A 39 13.09 15.34 -2.14
CA HIS A 39 13.33 14.06 -2.79
C HIS A 39 14.79 13.59 -2.82
N GLN A 40 15.79 14.47 -2.66
CA GLN A 40 17.21 14.14 -2.89
C GLN A 40 17.86 13.55 -1.63
N MET A 41 17.52 12.31 -1.25
CA MET A 41 17.97 11.70 0.00
C MET A 41 19.31 10.95 -0.20
N PRO A 42 20.42 11.39 0.40
CA PRO A 42 21.70 10.71 0.25
C PRO A 42 21.72 9.38 1.02
N PRO A 43 22.26 8.30 0.44
CA PRO A 43 22.37 6.99 1.08
C PRO A 43 23.54 6.90 2.08
N THR A 44 23.77 7.98 2.84
CA THR A 44 24.87 8.14 3.79
C THR A 44 24.45 9.07 4.93
N PRO A 45 25.11 9.00 6.11
CA PRO A 45 24.88 9.96 7.19
C PRO A 45 24.89 11.40 6.73
N ASN A 46 23.90 12.17 7.18
CA ASN A 46 23.75 13.58 6.83
C ASN A 46 23.05 14.35 7.97
N THR A 47 23.03 15.68 7.87
CA THR A 47 22.47 16.56 8.90
C THR A 47 20.99 16.29 9.18
N VAL A 48 20.19 15.97 8.16
CA VAL A 48 18.75 15.71 8.35
C VAL A 48 18.56 14.42 9.13
N TYR A 49 19.25 13.33 8.76
CA TYR A 49 19.11 12.04 9.47
C TYR A 49 19.56 12.15 10.92
N ASN A 50 20.67 12.82 11.19
CA ASN A 50 21.15 13.05 12.55
C ASN A 50 20.18 13.93 13.36
N ALA A 51 19.66 15.01 12.78
CA ALA A 51 18.74 15.89 13.48
C ALA A 51 17.39 15.21 13.75
N THR A 52 16.85 14.47 12.78
CA THR A 52 15.63 13.68 12.93
C THR A 52 15.82 12.58 13.98
N TRP A 53 16.97 11.88 13.96
CA TRP A 53 17.32 10.90 15.00
C TRP A 53 17.24 11.53 16.40
N ASN A 54 17.88 12.69 16.59
CA ASN A 54 17.86 13.39 17.88
C ASN A 54 16.44 13.81 18.34
N MET A 55 15.50 13.96 17.40
CA MET A 55 14.09 14.23 17.73
C MET A 55 13.32 12.95 18.10
N TRP A 56 13.70 11.80 17.52
CA TRP A 56 12.94 10.54 17.58
C TRP A 56 13.52 9.50 18.54
N ASP A 57 14.78 9.66 18.98
CA ASP A 57 15.41 8.88 20.07
C ASP A 57 14.88 9.34 21.44
N VAL A 58 13.60 9.07 21.66
CA VAL A 58 12.86 9.46 22.86
C VAL A 58 11.98 8.29 23.31
N PRO A 59 11.60 8.23 24.61
CA PRO A 59 10.74 7.17 25.12
C PRO A 59 9.46 7.01 24.28
N ASN A 60 9.07 5.75 24.05
CA ASN A 60 7.91 5.36 23.22
C ASN A 60 8.04 5.72 21.73
N TRP A 61 9.22 6.07 21.22
CA TRP A 61 9.48 6.24 19.79
C TRP A 61 10.61 5.30 19.38
N LEU A 62 11.74 5.79 18.90
CA LEU A 62 12.86 4.93 18.55
C LEU A 62 13.70 4.60 19.80
N SER A 63 14.41 3.48 19.73
CA SER A 63 15.34 3.06 20.76
C SER A 63 16.77 3.14 20.23
N SER A 64 17.73 3.47 21.11
CA SER A 64 19.15 3.58 20.74
C SER A 64 19.73 2.37 19.98
N ASP A 65 19.14 1.18 20.11
CA ASP A 65 19.51 -0.03 19.37
C ASP A 65 19.41 0.14 17.84
N VAL A 66 18.55 1.04 17.35
CA VAL A 66 18.37 1.29 15.91
C VAL A 66 19.14 2.50 15.40
N MET A 67 19.89 3.20 16.26
CA MET A 67 20.62 4.42 15.90
C MET A 67 21.48 4.22 14.66
N ASN A 68 22.22 3.11 14.60
CA ASN A 68 23.17 2.86 13.52
C ASN A 68 22.48 2.74 12.16
N THR A 69 21.37 2.00 12.05
CA THR A 69 20.65 1.89 10.76
C THR A 69 19.95 3.19 10.41
N PHE A 70 19.38 3.88 11.40
CA PHE A 70 18.67 5.14 11.17
C PHE A 70 19.61 6.26 10.70
N VAL A 71 20.73 6.48 11.38
CA VAL A 71 21.66 7.56 11.01
C VAL A 71 22.33 7.29 9.66
N ASN A 72 22.59 6.02 9.31
CA ASN A 72 23.23 5.67 8.04
C ASN A 72 22.27 5.63 6.85
N GLY A 73 20.98 5.32 7.07
CA GLY A 73 20.06 5.04 5.97
C GLY A 73 18.60 5.48 6.16
N ALA A 74 18.24 6.02 7.33
CA ALA A 74 16.88 6.36 7.76
C ALA A 74 15.88 5.19 7.70
N TYR A 75 16.39 3.96 7.88
CA TYR A 75 15.60 2.74 8.01
C TYR A 75 15.94 2.02 9.32
N TYR A 76 15.02 1.19 9.83
CA TYR A 76 15.20 0.51 11.11
C TYR A 76 14.19 -0.64 11.29
N THR A 77 14.40 -1.46 12.31
CA THR A 77 13.43 -2.46 12.76
C THR A 77 13.23 -2.36 14.27
N MET A 78 11.99 -2.55 14.74
CA MET A 78 11.60 -2.48 16.15
C MET A 78 10.63 -3.61 16.46
N GLN A 79 10.69 -4.16 17.67
CA GLN A 79 9.69 -5.12 18.13
C GLN A 79 8.39 -4.41 18.51
N ILE A 80 7.25 -4.91 18.00
CA ILE A 80 5.92 -4.45 18.42
C ILE A 80 5.48 -5.23 19.66
N SER A 81 5.64 -6.56 19.60
CA SER A 81 5.32 -7.51 20.66
C SER A 81 6.13 -8.78 20.43
N PRO A 82 6.21 -9.71 21.40
CA PRO A 82 6.85 -11.01 21.16
C PRO A 82 6.25 -11.68 19.92
N GLY A 83 7.10 -12.06 18.95
CA GLY A 83 6.66 -12.70 17.71
C GLY A 83 6.21 -11.74 16.60
N LEU A 84 6.20 -10.42 16.81
CA LEU A 84 5.79 -9.44 15.79
C LEU A 84 6.73 -8.22 15.80
N ARG A 85 7.43 -8.01 14.68
CA ARG A 85 8.30 -6.86 14.45
C ARG A 85 7.75 -5.92 13.38
N LEU A 86 8.20 -4.67 13.46
CA LEU A 86 8.02 -3.65 12.45
C LEU A 86 9.35 -3.40 11.75
N VAL A 87 9.29 -3.14 10.44
CA VAL A 87 10.41 -2.67 9.64
C VAL A 87 10.01 -1.36 8.96
N GLY A 88 10.69 -0.27 9.35
CA GLY A 88 10.54 1.04 8.73
C GLY A 88 11.56 1.23 7.63
N LEU A 89 11.07 1.44 6.41
CA LEU A 89 11.88 1.59 5.21
C LEU A 89 11.99 3.06 4.79
N ASN A 90 13.17 3.46 4.33
CA ASN A 90 13.36 4.67 3.56
C ASN A 90 13.15 4.38 2.07
N THR A 91 11.90 4.41 1.62
CA THR A 91 11.56 4.15 0.22
C THR A 91 11.72 5.37 -0.68
N VAL A 92 12.16 6.51 -0.13
CA VAL A 92 12.50 7.70 -0.93
C VAL A 92 13.70 7.43 -1.82
N TYR A 93 14.66 6.60 -1.38
CA TYR A 93 15.78 6.16 -2.23
C TYR A 93 15.34 5.49 -3.52
N TYR A 94 14.15 4.91 -3.54
CA TYR A 94 13.65 4.21 -4.72
C TYR A 94 12.89 5.14 -5.66
N TYR A 95 12.59 6.36 -5.23
CA TYR A 95 11.76 7.31 -5.96
C TYR A 95 12.48 7.84 -7.20
N THR A 96 11.84 7.79 -8.36
CA THR A 96 12.32 8.33 -9.65
C THR A 96 12.69 9.80 -9.63
N ASN A 97 12.20 10.58 -8.66
CA ASN A 97 12.60 11.98 -8.50
C ASN A 97 13.80 12.16 -7.57
N ASP A 98 14.23 11.15 -6.81
CA ASP A 98 15.52 11.15 -6.14
C ASP A 98 16.61 10.85 -7.18
N LYS A 99 17.42 11.85 -7.52
CA LYS A 99 18.51 11.69 -8.49
C LYS A 99 19.81 11.28 -7.82
N VAL A 100 19.87 11.29 -6.49
CA VAL A 100 21.06 10.92 -5.72
C VAL A 100 21.23 9.39 -5.73
N THR A 101 20.13 8.66 -5.75
CA THR A 101 20.09 7.20 -5.70
C THR A 101 19.56 6.57 -6.99
N ALA A 102 19.69 7.26 -8.13
CA ALA A 102 19.33 6.66 -9.42
C ALA A 102 20.16 5.37 -9.65
N PRO A 103 19.53 4.24 -10.01
CA PRO A 103 20.24 2.98 -10.18
C PRO A 103 21.23 3.08 -11.34
N THR A 104 22.44 2.56 -11.15
CA THR A 104 23.45 2.43 -12.21
C THR A 104 23.39 1.07 -12.89
N ASP A 105 22.86 0.07 -12.18
CA ASP A 105 22.61 -1.29 -12.65
C ASP A 105 21.54 -1.98 -11.78
N GLY A 106 21.21 -3.23 -12.10
CA GLY A 106 20.23 -4.02 -11.34
C GLY A 106 20.68 -4.46 -9.94
N ASN A 107 21.94 -4.23 -9.57
CA ASN A 107 22.49 -4.58 -8.25
C ASN A 107 22.64 -3.34 -7.34
N THR A 108 22.27 -2.16 -7.82
CA THR A 108 22.37 -0.93 -7.02
C THR A 108 21.48 -1.07 -5.78
N ASP A 109 22.07 -0.85 -4.59
CA ASP A 109 21.37 -0.97 -3.31
C ASP A 109 21.70 0.24 -2.41
N PRO A 110 20.93 1.34 -2.53
CA PRO A 110 21.21 2.57 -1.78
C PRO A 110 21.16 2.31 -0.27
N ALA A 111 22.25 2.66 0.41
CA ALA A 111 22.49 2.44 1.83
C ALA A 111 22.43 0.95 2.27
N GLY A 112 22.56 0.01 1.33
CA GLY A 112 22.49 -1.43 1.58
C GLY A 112 21.11 -1.90 2.11
N GLN A 113 20.06 -1.12 1.85
CA GLN A 113 18.75 -1.32 2.47
C GLN A 113 18.06 -2.62 2.00
N PHE A 114 18.22 -3.03 0.74
CA PHE A 114 17.64 -4.29 0.26
C PHE A 114 18.34 -5.50 0.89
N ALA A 115 19.67 -5.51 0.89
CA ALA A 115 20.43 -6.59 1.53
C ALA A 115 20.14 -6.66 3.04
N TRP A 116 20.04 -5.50 3.70
CA TRP A 116 19.64 -5.42 5.11
C TRP A 116 18.22 -5.95 5.33
N LEU A 117 17.25 -5.55 4.51
CA LEU A 117 15.86 -5.99 4.61
C LEU A 117 15.74 -7.52 4.48
N GLU A 118 16.41 -8.12 3.49
CA GLU A 118 16.44 -9.58 3.34
C GLU A 118 17.02 -10.25 4.59
N GLY A 119 18.11 -9.72 5.15
CA GLY A 119 18.68 -10.21 6.40
C GLY A 119 17.70 -10.15 7.57
N VAL A 120 16.98 -9.03 7.72
CA VAL A 120 15.95 -8.86 8.76
C VAL A 120 14.79 -9.84 8.59
N LEU A 121 14.31 -10.04 7.36
CA LEU A 121 13.21 -10.95 7.05
C LEU A 121 13.61 -12.42 7.22
N GLN A 122 14.83 -12.79 6.81
CA GLN A 122 15.39 -14.11 7.03
C GLN A 122 15.58 -14.41 8.52
N GLN A 123 16.02 -13.42 9.29
CA GLN A 123 16.13 -13.56 10.74
C GLN A 123 14.73 -13.74 11.37
N ALA A 124 13.75 -12.92 11.00
CA ALA A 124 12.38 -13.06 11.47
C ALA A 124 11.80 -14.45 11.14
N LYS A 125 12.07 -14.98 9.95
CA LYS A 125 11.69 -16.35 9.56
C LYS A 125 12.31 -17.40 10.48
N THR A 126 13.59 -17.26 10.80
CA THR A 126 14.34 -18.17 11.67
C THR A 126 13.84 -18.11 13.11
N ASP A 127 13.47 -16.93 13.57
CA ASP A 127 12.95 -16.67 14.92
C ASP A 127 11.44 -16.93 15.05
N ASN A 128 10.79 -17.37 13.96
CA ASN A 128 9.35 -17.57 13.86
C ASN A 128 8.53 -16.31 14.21
N GLU A 129 9.04 -15.15 13.81
CA GLU A 129 8.37 -13.86 13.95
C GLU A 129 7.62 -13.47 12.68
N LYS A 130 6.66 -12.57 12.85
CA LYS A 130 5.91 -11.91 11.79
C LYS A 130 6.34 -10.47 11.63
N VAL A 131 6.14 -9.93 10.44
CA VAL A 131 6.67 -8.61 10.07
C VAL A 131 5.57 -7.71 9.50
N PHE A 132 5.51 -6.48 10.01
CA PHE A 132 4.86 -5.37 9.33
C PHE A 132 5.89 -4.47 8.65
N LEU A 133 5.65 -4.11 7.39
CA LEU A 133 6.47 -3.15 6.66
C LEU A 133 5.78 -1.78 6.66
N ILE A 134 6.52 -0.72 6.93
CA ILE A 134 6.06 0.65 6.73
C ILE A 134 7.03 1.40 5.83
N GLY A 135 6.49 2.27 4.97
CA GLY A 135 7.28 3.10 4.07
C GLY A 135 6.47 4.28 3.57
N HIS A 136 7.13 5.27 2.97
CA HIS A 136 6.42 6.45 2.46
C HIS A 136 5.95 6.25 1.01
N VAL A 137 6.90 6.17 0.07
CA VAL A 137 6.65 6.00 -1.36
C VAL A 137 6.35 4.52 -1.65
N PRO A 138 5.20 4.17 -2.26
CA PRO A 138 4.87 2.79 -2.60
C PRO A 138 5.46 2.33 -3.94
N PRO A 139 5.68 1.01 -4.12
CA PRO A 139 5.97 0.41 -5.43
C PRO A 139 4.73 0.42 -6.34
N GLY A 140 4.92 0.04 -7.60
CA GLY A 140 3.83 -0.07 -8.59
C GLY A 140 3.34 1.29 -9.10
N PHE A 141 2.08 1.31 -9.54
CA PHE A 141 1.47 2.45 -10.22
C PHE A 141 0.47 3.21 -9.34
N PHE A 142 0.25 4.47 -9.69
CA PHE A 142 -0.75 5.33 -9.11
C PHE A 142 -2.09 5.16 -9.81
N GLU A 143 -3.08 4.72 -9.05
CA GLU A 143 -4.39 4.31 -9.54
C GLU A 143 -5.26 5.49 -10.01
N ARG A 144 -4.97 6.72 -9.57
CA ARG A 144 -5.64 7.95 -10.06
C ARG A 144 -4.95 8.56 -11.29
N TYR A 145 -3.82 8.02 -11.75
CA TYR A 145 -3.12 8.51 -12.95
C TYR A 145 -2.50 7.35 -13.73
N GLN A 146 -3.15 6.95 -14.82
CA GLN A 146 -2.72 5.83 -15.65
C GLN A 146 -1.25 5.97 -16.09
N GLY A 147 -0.46 4.92 -15.89
CA GLY A 147 0.95 4.85 -16.26
C GLY A 147 1.91 5.64 -15.35
N LYS A 148 1.42 6.31 -14.29
CA LYS A 148 2.31 6.96 -13.33
C LYS A 148 2.82 5.97 -12.30
N SER A 149 4.13 5.81 -12.22
CA SER A 149 4.79 5.08 -11.13
C SER A 149 5.78 5.98 -10.39
N TRP A 150 6.21 5.52 -9.22
CA TRP A 150 7.14 6.25 -8.36
C TRP A 150 8.52 5.60 -8.33
N PHE A 151 8.61 4.28 -8.16
CA PHE A 151 9.90 3.61 -8.06
C PHE A 151 10.63 3.56 -9.41
N TYR A 152 11.96 3.58 -9.37
CA TYR A 152 12.73 3.11 -10.51
C TYR A 152 12.39 1.64 -10.80
N PRO A 153 12.30 1.21 -12.07
CA PRO A 153 11.93 -0.17 -12.43
C PRO A 153 12.79 -1.24 -11.74
N GLU A 154 14.09 -0.98 -11.60
CA GLU A 154 15.06 -1.88 -10.97
C GLU A 154 14.71 -2.10 -9.49
N TYR A 155 14.44 -1.02 -8.77
CA TYR A 155 14.04 -1.08 -7.35
C TYR A 155 12.64 -1.67 -7.16
N ASN A 156 11.70 -1.39 -8.07
CA ASN A 156 10.38 -2.00 -8.06
C ASN A 156 10.49 -3.53 -8.18
N ARG A 157 11.27 -4.02 -9.15
CA ARG A 157 11.51 -5.45 -9.35
C ARG A 157 12.19 -6.07 -8.12
N ARG A 158 13.21 -5.41 -7.57
CA ARG A 158 13.92 -5.91 -6.38
C ARG A 158 13.02 -5.99 -5.16
N TYR A 159 12.18 -4.98 -4.94
CA TYR A 159 11.18 -4.98 -3.87
C TYR A 159 10.21 -6.16 -4.03
N LEU A 160 9.66 -6.37 -5.24
CA LEU A 160 8.75 -7.48 -5.52
C LEU A 160 9.35 -8.85 -5.26
N GLN A 161 10.61 -9.07 -5.65
CA GLN A 161 11.32 -10.32 -5.38
C GLN A 161 11.43 -10.61 -3.87
N ILE A 162 11.72 -9.59 -3.07
CA ILE A 162 11.80 -9.72 -1.61
C ILE A 162 10.42 -10.01 -1.02
N ILE A 163 9.38 -9.29 -1.43
CA ILE A 163 8.03 -9.54 -0.92
C ILE A 163 7.57 -10.97 -1.25
N ALA A 164 7.79 -11.44 -2.48
CA ALA A 164 7.45 -12.80 -2.88
C ALA A 164 8.21 -13.86 -2.06
N GLY A 165 9.52 -13.68 -1.85
CA GLY A 165 10.37 -14.62 -1.12
C GLY A 165 10.08 -14.73 0.38
N TYR A 166 9.44 -13.71 0.98
CA TYR A 166 9.14 -13.64 2.41
C TYR A 166 7.66 -13.42 2.72
N ALA A 167 6.76 -13.76 1.78
CA ALA A 167 5.32 -13.55 1.94
C ALA A 167 4.71 -14.33 3.13
N ASP A 168 5.35 -15.42 3.58
CA ASP A 168 4.96 -16.19 4.77
C ASP A 168 5.27 -15.48 6.10
N VAL A 169 6.20 -14.53 6.07
CA VAL A 169 6.67 -13.74 7.22
C VAL A 169 5.97 -12.38 7.29
N ILE A 170 5.78 -11.74 6.14
CA ILE A 170 5.20 -10.40 6.05
C ILE A 170 3.68 -10.48 6.18
N LYS A 171 3.10 -9.86 7.22
CA LYS A 171 1.65 -9.90 7.50
C LYS A 171 0.88 -8.68 7.00
N GLY A 172 1.59 -7.61 6.67
CA GLY A 172 0.99 -6.40 6.13
C GLY A 172 2.03 -5.34 5.79
N GLN A 173 1.69 -4.50 4.81
CA GLN A 173 2.51 -3.36 4.40
C GLN A 173 1.66 -2.08 4.48
N PHE A 174 2.19 -1.01 5.08
CA PHE A 174 1.46 0.25 5.28
C PHE A 174 2.24 1.41 4.68
N PHE A 175 1.67 1.98 3.62
CA PHE A 175 2.34 3.00 2.80
C PHE A 175 1.45 4.22 2.58
N ALA A 176 2.02 5.27 2.02
CA ALA A 176 1.35 6.56 1.84
C ALA A 176 1.74 7.20 0.49
N HIS A 177 2.17 8.48 0.51
CA HIS A 177 2.60 9.30 -0.62
C HIS A 177 1.52 9.71 -1.63
N GLN A 178 0.58 8.84 -1.96
CA GLN A 178 -0.41 9.09 -3.02
C GLN A 178 -1.61 9.94 -2.58
N HIS A 179 -1.77 10.14 -1.26
CA HIS A 179 -2.83 10.95 -0.64
C HIS A 179 -4.26 10.43 -0.89
N CYS A 180 -4.40 9.16 -1.25
CA CYS A 180 -5.66 8.50 -1.56
C CYS A 180 -5.79 7.19 -0.77
N ASP A 181 -7.03 6.75 -0.62
CA ASP A 181 -7.35 5.45 -0.02
C ASP A 181 -7.26 4.35 -1.08
N SER A 182 -6.27 3.47 -0.96
CA SER A 182 -6.16 2.34 -1.87
C SER A 182 -5.48 1.14 -1.20
N PHE A 183 -5.34 0.07 -1.96
CA PHE A 183 -4.56 -1.10 -1.60
C PHE A 183 -3.87 -1.68 -2.83
N LYS A 184 -2.85 -2.52 -2.60
CA LYS A 184 -2.16 -3.29 -3.64
C LYS A 184 -2.07 -4.75 -3.24
N LEU A 185 -2.20 -5.65 -4.21
CA LEU A 185 -2.04 -7.09 -4.03
C LEU A 185 -0.71 -7.57 -4.60
N PHE A 186 -0.13 -8.56 -3.95
CA PHE A 186 1.08 -9.24 -4.36
C PHE A 186 0.79 -10.73 -4.50
N TYR A 187 1.25 -11.31 -5.59
CA TYR A 187 0.91 -12.66 -6.01
C TYR A 187 2.13 -13.57 -6.01
N ASP A 188 1.91 -14.85 -5.70
CA ASP A 188 2.88 -15.91 -5.96
C ASP A 188 2.90 -16.32 -7.44
N ASP A 189 3.75 -17.28 -7.79
CA ASP A 189 3.89 -17.78 -9.16
C ASP A 189 2.64 -18.52 -9.65
N GLU A 190 1.80 -19.02 -8.74
CA GLU A 190 0.49 -19.62 -9.04
C GLU A 190 -0.63 -18.58 -9.21
N GLY A 191 -0.36 -17.29 -9.00
CA GLY A 191 -1.33 -16.21 -9.16
C GLY A 191 -2.29 -16.05 -7.97
N LYS A 192 -1.96 -16.61 -6.80
CA LYS A 192 -2.70 -16.41 -5.56
C LYS A 192 -2.18 -15.17 -4.82
N ALA A 193 -3.09 -14.34 -4.30
CA ALA A 193 -2.72 -13.21 -3.47
C ALA A 193 -2.11 -13.70 -2.15
N VAL A 194 -0.81 -13.41 -1.95
CA VAL A 194 -0.03 -13.84 -0.77
C VAL A 194 0.34 -12.67 0.16
N ASN A 195 0.26 -11.44 -0.33
CA ASN A 195 0.50 -10.25 0.48
C ASN A 195 -0.38 -9.08 0.04
N SER A 196 -0.54 -8.11 0.92
CA SER A 196 -1.27 -6.88 0.65
C SER A 196 -0.55 -5.66 1.22
N MET A 197 -0.69 -4.54 0.52
CA MET A 197 -0.26 -3.22 0.97
C MET A 197 -1.48 -2.32 1.09
N LEU A 198 -1.64 -1.69 2.25
CA LEU A 198 -2.66 -0.67 2.49
C LEU A 198 -2.04 0.72 2.28
N LEU A 199 -2.68 1.52 1.44
CA LEU A 199 -2.29 2.90 1.15
C LEU A 199 -3.24 3.83 1.90
N ALA A 200 -2.68 4.58 2.85
CA ALA A 200 -3.46 5.52 3.65
C ALA A 200 -3.59 6.88 2.93
N PRO A 201 -4.78 7.51 2.97
CA PRO A 201 -4.94 8.87 2.47
C PRO A 201 -4.20 9.88 3.36
N ALA A 202 -4.05 11.11 2.88
CA ALA A 202 -3.39 12.15 3.63
C ALA A 202 -4.35 12.95 4.51
N VAL A 203 -3.81 13.55 5.57
CA VAL A 203 -4.51 14.61 6.33
C VAL A 203 -4.60 15.89 5.50
N THR A 204 -3.59 16.20 4.70
CA THR A 204 -3.64 17.37 3.82
C THR A 204 -4.69 17.16 2.72
N PRO A 205 -5.58 18.14 2.48
CA PRO A 205 -6.54 18.11 1.37
C PRO A 205 -5.97 18.70 0.08
N TRP A 206 -4.64 18.83 -0.01
CA TRP A 206 -3.98 19.48 -1.14
C TRP A 206 -4.38 18.82 -2.46
N SER A 207 -4.91 19.64 -3.37
CA SER A 207 -5.18 19.22 -4.75
C SER A 207 -3.86 19.12 -5.50
N THR A 208 -3.57 17.93 -6.03
CA THR A 208 -2.29 17.71 -6.70
C THR A 208 -2.16 18.50 -7.99
N THR A 209 -0.93 18.86 -8.34
CA THR A 209 -0.60 19.47 -9.63
C THR A 209 -0.62 18.48 -10.79
N LEU A 210 -0.75 17.18 -10.52
CA LEU A 210 -0.97 16.18 -11.56
C LEU A 210 -2.40 16.33 -12.13
N ALA A 211 -2.48 16.66 -13.41
CA ALA A 211 -3.74 16.89 -14.09
C ALA A 211 -4.67 15.66 -13.99
N GLY A 212 -5.94 15.90 -13.70
CA GLY A 212 -6.97 14.86 -13.65
C GLY A 212 -7.05 14.06 -12.34
N VAL A 213 -6.14 14.27 -11.39
CA VAL A 213 -6.16 13.55 -10.11
C VAL A 213 -7.07 14.25 -9.09
N GLY A 214 -6.79 15.51 -8.75
CA GLY A 214 -7.59 16.30 -7.81
C GLY A 214 -7.17 16.20 -6.34
N ALA A 215 -8.11 16.43 -5.43
CA ALA A 215 -7.89 16.49 -3.97
C ALA A 215 -8.45 15.25 -3.25
N ASN A 216 -8.37 15.27 -1.92
CA ASN A 216 -8.98 14.34 -0.98
C ASN A 216 -9.50 15.12 0.24
N ASN A 217 -10.47 14.59 0.99
CA ASN A 217 -10.70 15.09 2.35
C ASN A 217 -9.57 14.65 3.29
N PRO A 218 -9.31 15.38 4.39
CA PRO A 218 -8.43 14.92 5.45
C PRO A 218 -8.85 13.54 5.98
N GLY A 219 -7.94 12.57 5.94
CA GLY A 219 -8.17 11.21 6.40
C GLY A 219 -7.16 10.72 7.45
N ILE A 220 -7.62 9.89 8.36
CA ILE A 220 -6.78 9.07 9.27
C ILE A 220 -7.32 7.64 9.32
N ARG A 221 -6.45 6.67 9.51
CA ARG A 221 -6.81 5.24 9.45
C ARG A 221 -6.46 4.53 10.74
N LEU A 222 -7.36 3.64 11.18
CA LEU A 222 -7.11 2.65 12.22
C LEU A 222 -7.10 1.26 11.57
N VAL A 223 -6.00 0.52 11.74
CA VAL A 223 -5.89 -0.87 11.30
C VAL A 223 -5.91 -1.78 12.53
N ASN A 224 -6.84 -2.72 12.54
CA ASN A 224 -6.95 -3.74 13.57
C ASN A 224 -6.21 -5.01 13.13
N TYR A 225 -5.53 -5.68 14.06
CA TYR A 225 -4.81 -6.92 13.79
C TYR A 225 -4.85 -7.86 15.01
N ASP A 226 -4.72 -9.16 14.77
CA ASP A 226 -4.54 -10.16 15.82
C ASP A 226 -3.12 -10.07 16.37
N LYS A 227 -2.96 -9.84 17.68
CA LYS A 227 -1.66 -9.62 18.31
C LYS A 227 -0.77 -10.86 18.36
N ASN A 228 -1.33 -12.06 18.23
CA ASN A 228 -0.60 -13.32 18.26
C ASN A 228 -0.11 -13.72 16.86
N THR A 229 -0.92 -13.48 15.83
CA THR A 229 -0.61 -13.93 14.46
C THR A 229 -0.16 -12.81 13.53
N GLY A 230 -0.40 -11.55 13.89
CA GLY A 230 -0.21 -10.39 13.03
C GLY A 230 -1.24 -10.25 11.91
N ASP A 231 -2.26 -11.12 11.86
CA ASP A 231 -3.29 -11.07 10.81
C ASP A 231 -4.11 -9.78 10.87
N LEU A 232 -4.25 -9.10 9.73
CA LEU A 232 -5.06 -7.89 9.63
C LEU A 232 -6.55 -8.26 9.67
N THR A 233 -7.24 -7.73 10.67
CA THR A 233 -8.65 -8.09 10.92
C THR A 233 -9.60 -7.07 10.32
N ASP A 234 -9.35 -5.76 10.44
CA ASP A 234 -10.23 -4.75 9.83
C ASP A 234 -9.49 -3.43 9.59
N VAL A 235 -10.03 -2.59 8.72
CA VAL A 235 -9.56 -1.24 8.46
C VAL A 235 -10.73 -0.28 8.68
N SER A 236 -10.61 0.61 9.66
CA SER A 236 -11.55 1.70 9.89
C SER A 236 -10.95 3.01 9.39
N GLN A 237 -11.54 3.58 8.35
CA GLN A 237 -11.16 4.87 7.81
C GLN A 237 -12.00 5.96 8.48
N TYR A 238 -11.33 7.02 8.93
CA TYR A 238 -11.97 8.22 9.46
C TYR A 238 -11.59 9.39 8.57
N TYR A 239 -12.51 10.35 8.49
CA TYR A 239 -12.30 11.55 7.69
C TYR A 239 -13.00 12.76 8.29
N SER A 240 -12.57 13.93 7.85
CA SER A 240 -13.26 15.19 8.11
C SER A 240 -13.77 15.74 6.79
N ASN A 241 -15.09 15.86 6.62
CA ASN A 241 -15.62 16.55 5.45
C ASN A 241 -15.21 18.03 5.53
N LEU A 242 -14.26 18.44 4.70
CA LEU A 242 -13.59 19.74 4.82
C LEU A 242 -14.56 20.90 4.56
N ALA A 243 -15.46 20.74 3.58
CA ALA A 243 -16.45 21.76 3.26
C ALA A 243 -17.41 22.00 4.44
N LEU A 244 -17.93 20.92 5.04
CA LEU A 244 -18.80 21.01 6.23
C LEU A 244 -18.04 21.57 7.44
N SER A 245 -16.80 21.12 7.65
CA SER A 245 -15.94 21.59 8.75
C SER A 245 -15.69 23.10 8.66
N ASN A 246 -15.42 23.61 7.47
CA ASN A 246 -15.21 25.04 7.23
C ASN A 246 -16.47 25.86 7.47
N MET A 247 -17.66 25.37 7.06
CA MET A 247 -18.92 26.04 7.34
C MET A 247 -19.24 26.09 8.85
N GLN A 248 -18.89 25.04 9.60
CA GLN A 248 -19.10 25.00 11.05
C GLN A 248 -18.01 25.75 11.84
N GLY A 249 -16.85 26.02 11.23
CA GLY A 249 -15.70 26.63 11.91
C GLY A 249 -14.96 25.68 12.87
N SER A 250 -15.19 24.37 12.76
CA SER A 250 -14.49 23.34 13.57
C SER A 250 -14.39 22.02 12.79
N PRO A 251 -13.33 21.22 13.00
CA PRO A 251 -13.14 19.96 12.28
C PRO A 251 -14.18 18.91 12.71
N LEU A 252 -14.83 18.28 11.74
CA LEU A 252 -15.86 17.27 11.94
C LEU A 252 -15.36 15.88 11.53
N TRP A 253 -14.59 15.27 12.42
CA TRP A 253 -14.11 13.90 12.24
C TRP A 253 -15.22 12.89 12.46
N GLY A 254 -15.39 11.97 11.53
CA GLY A 254 -16.31 10.83 11.62
C GLY A 254 -15.73 9.59 10.97
N ARG A 255 -16.28 8.42 11.29
CA ARG A 255 -15.94 7.17 10.59
C ARG A 255 -16.52 7.25 9.18
N GLU A 256 -15.67 7.09 8.18
CA GLU A 256 -16.06 7.01 6.78
C GLU A 256 -16.61 5.62 6.48
N TYR A 257 -15.82 4.58 6.79
CA TYR A 257 -16.21 3.19 6.60
C TYR A 257 -15.41 2.22 7.49
N SER A 258 -15.90 0.99 7.62
CA SER A 258 -15.08 -0.18 7.95
C SER A 258 -15.01 -1.08 6.73
N LEU A 259 -13.81 -1.54 6.40
CA LEU A 259 -13.57 -2.41 5.25
C LEU A 259 -14.47 -3.65 5.31
N ARG A 260 -14.51 -4.32 6.47
CA ARG A 260 -15.36 -5.50 6.66
C ARG A 260 -16.85 -5.20 6.52
N GLU A 261 -17.33 -4.20 7.24
CA GLU A 261 -18.76 -3.87 7.27
C GLU A 261 -19.26 -3.42 5.90
N THR A 262 -18.50 -2.55 5.23
CA THR A 262 -18.93 -1.91 3.98
C THR A 262 -18.86 -2.85 2.78
N PHE A 263 -17.85 -3.72 2.74
CA PHE A 263 -17.64 -4.65 1.63
C PHE A 263 -18.04 -6.10 1.95
N ASN A 264 -18.63 -6.34 3.13
CA ASN A 264 -19.04 -7.64 3.63
C ASN A 264 -17.90 -8.69 3.57
N LEU A 265 -16.72 -8.29 4.04
CA LEU A 265 -15.52 -9.14 4.08
C LEU A 265 -15.33 -9.78 5.47
N PRO A 266 -14.79 -11.00 5.53
CA PRO A 266 -14.54 -11.66 6.82
C PRO A 266 -13.40 -11.01 7.59
N ASP A 267 -12.40 -10.46 6.90
CA ASP A 267 -11.21 -9.80 7.45
C ASP A 267 -10.55 -8.85 6.43
N ALA A 268 -9.33 -8.39 6.71
CA ALA A 268 -8.50 -7.58 5.81
C ALA A 268 -7.31 -8.39 5.22
N SER A 269 -7.44 -9.71 5.12
CA SER A 269 -6.41 -10.58 4.55
C SER A 269 -6.23 -10.37 3.04
N PRO A 270 -5.10 -10.79 2.45
CA PRO A 270 -4.89 -10.74 1.00
C PRO A 270 -5.99 -11.47 0.21
N ALA A 271 -6.54 -12.57 0.73
CA ALA A 271 -7.63 -13.31 0.10
C ALA A 271 -8.93 -12.49 0.10
N SER A 272 -9.31 -11.90 1.23
CA SER A 272 -10.50 -11.02 1.32
C SER A 272 -10.38 -9.80 0.41
N LEU A 273 -9.18 -9.22 0.29
CA LEU A 273 -8.91 -8.09 -0.61
C LEU A 273 -8.92 -8.52 -2.09
N GLN A 274 -8.51 -9.75 -2.40
CA GLN A 274 -8.67 -10.34 -3.73
C GLN A 274 -10.16 -10.51 -4.10
N ASP A 275 -10.97 -11.05 -3.19
CA ASP A 275 -12.41 -11.18 -3.38
C ASP A 275 -13.09 -9.82 -3.62
N LEU A 276 -12.65 -8.79 -2.88
CA LEU A 276 -13.09 -7.41 -3.10
C LEU A 276 -12.71 -6.92 -4.50
N LEU A 277 -11.45 -7.10 -4.92
CA LEU A 277 -11.00 -6.70 -6.25
C LEU A 277 -11.79 -7.41 -7.36
N ASP A 278 -12.05 -8.71 -7.23
CA ASP A 278 -12.83 -9.47 -8.21
C ASP A 278 -14.29 -8.99 -8.25
N SER A 279 -14.85 -8.57 -7.11
CA SER A 279 -16.19 -7.98 -7.05
C SER A 279 -16.31 -6.67 -7.85
N PHE A 280 -15.22 -5.94 -8.08
CA PHE A 280 -15.26 -4.68 -8.84
C PHE A 280 -15.63 -4.88 -10.32
N SER A 281 -15.42 -6.08 -10.87
CA SER A 281 -15.84 -6.42 -12.24
C SER A 281 -17.28 -6.93 -12.31
N ASN A 282 -17.92 -7.21 -11.18
CA ASN A 282 -19.29 -7.70 -11.11
C ASN A 282 -20.29 -6.55 -11.29
N ARG A 283 -21.05 -6.55 -12.39
CA ARG A 283 -22.06 -5.52 -12.70
C ARG A 283 -23.24 -5.48 -11.73
N SER A 284 -23.43 -6.52 -10.92
CA SER A 284 -24.47 -6.58 -9.88
C SER A 284 -23.99 -6.07 -8.52
N SER A 285 -22.73 -5.66 -8.39
CA SER A 285 -22.15 -5.09 -7.18
C SER A 285 -21.91 -3.59 -7.35
N ASP A 286 -22.05 -2.83 -6.27
CA ASP A 286 -21.69 -1.41 -6.16
C ASP A 286 -20.33 -1.20 -5.45
N ASN A 287 -19.57 -2.28 -5.24
CA ASN A 287 -18.31 -2.24 -4.48
C ASN A 287 -17.27 -1.34 -5.15
N PHE A 288 -17.22 -1.30 -6.49
CA PHE A 288 -16.28 -0.44 -7.18
C PHE A 288 -16.61 1.04 -6.99
N GLU A 289 -17.89 1.41 -7.05
CA GLU A 289 -18.39 2.77 -6.87
C GLU A 289 -18.13 3.25 -5.44
N LYS A 290 -18.35 2.39 -4.44
CA LYS A 290 -17.96 2.64 -3.04
C LYS A 290 -16.46 2.86 -2.90
N TYR A 291 -15.65 1.93 -3.42
CA TYR A 291 -14.19 2.05 -3.41
C TYR A 291 -13.72 3.36 -4.06
N TYR A 292 -14.27 3.70 -5.23
CA TYR A 292 -13.88 4.91 -5.95
C TYR A 292 -14.23 6.20 -5.19
N LEU A 293 -15.40 6.25 -4.55
CA LEU A 293 -15.78 7.35 -3.66
C LEU A 293 -14.76 7.49 -2.51
N TYR A 294 -14.43 6.37 -1.84
CA TYR A 294 -13.48 6.36 -0.73
C TYR A 294 -12.03 6.60 -1.16
N ASN A 295 -11.65 6.32 -2.41
CA ASN A 295 -10.30 6.60 -2.92
C ASN A 295 -9.91 8.07 -2.77
N SER A 296 -10.88 8.98 -2.89
CA SER A 296 -10.71 10.41 -2.65
C SER A 296 -11.11 10.86 -1.22
N VAL A 297 -11.36 9.91 -0.32
CA VAL A 297 -11.90 10.15 1.03
C VAL A 297 -13.25 10.89 0.95
N SER A 298 -14.16 10.38 0.11
CA SER A 298 -15.49 10.96 -0.10
C SER A 298 -15.48 12.42 -0.57
N HIS A 299 -14.41 12.85 -1.26
CA HIS A 299 -14.29 14.19 -1.81
C HIS A 299 -14.85 14.27 -3.23
N ASP A 300 -14.41 13.38 -4.11
CA ASP A 300 -14.81 13.31 -5.50
C ASP A 300 -16.05 12.42 -5.64
N GLN A 301 -17.15 13.03 -6.10
CA GLN A 301 -18.43 12.35 -6.33
C GLN A 301 -18.69 12.08 -7.82
N SER A 302 -17.69 12.34 -8.69
CA SER A 302 -17.80 12.03 -10.12
C SER A 302 -17.82 10.52 -10.36
N SER A 303 -18.34 10.11 -11.52
CA SER A 303 -18.27 8.71 -11.94
C SER A 303 -16.93 8.41 -12.63
N CYS A 304 -16.37 7.24 -12.32
CA CYS A 304 -15.16 6.72 -12.96
C CYS A 304 -15.53 6.01 -14.27
N ASP A 305 -15.07 6.54 -15.40
CA ASP A 305 -15.31 5.94 -16.71
C ASP A 305 -14.52 4.63 -16.91
N GLY A 306 -14.67 4.01 -18.09
CA GLY A 306 -14.00 2.73 -18.39
C GLY A 306 -12.48 2.81 -18.31
N SER A 307 -11.87 3.92 -18.74
CA SER A 307 -10.42 4.09 -18.69
C SER A 307 -9.92 4.30 -17.26
N CYS A 308 -10.65 5.11 -16.50
CA CYS A 308 -10.43 5.31 -15.07
C CYS A 308 -10.53 3.98 -14.32
N LYS A 309 -11.57 3.17 -14.59
CA LYS A 309 -11.77 1.87 -13.93
C LYS A 309 -10.64 0.89 -14.24
N VAL A 310 -10.19 0.84 -15.49
CA VAL A 310 -9.04 0.02 -15.89
C VAL A 310 -7.76 0.46 -15.17
N ALA A 311 -7.49 1.77 -15.11
CA ALA A 311 -6.32 2.30 -14.40
C ALA A 311 -6.35 1.93 -12.90
N GLN A 312 -7.52 2.00 -12.27
CA GLN A 312 -7.73 1.59 -10.88
C GLN A 312 -7.43 0.09 -10.68
N LEU A 313 -8.10 -0.78 -11.44
CA LEU A 313 -7.97 -2.23 -11.31
C LEU A 313 -6.54 -2.71 -11.58
N CYS A 314 -5.92 -2.22 -12.67
CA CYS A 314 -4.56 -2.62 -13.02
C CYS A 314 -3.55 -2.13 -11.98
N ALA A 315 -3.71 -0.95 -11.39
CA ALA A 315 -2.77 -0.45 -10.38
C ALA A 315 -2.89 -1.15 -9.01
N ILE A 316 -4.08 -1.67 -8.68
CA ILE A 316 -4.32 -2.48 -7.47
C ILE A 316 -3.74 -3.89 -7.66
N ARG A 317 -3.99 -4.50 -8.84
CA ARG A 317 -3.59 -5.87 -9.15
C ARG A 317 -2.09 -5.97 -9.48
N GLU A 318 -1.60 -5.14 -10.39
CA GLU A 318 -0.29 -5.32 -11.00
C GLU A 318 0.71 -4.29 -10.49
N VAL A 319 1.46 -4.68 -9.45
CA VAL A 319 2.59 -3.90 -8.93
C VAL A 319 3.82 -4.04 -9.83
N ASP A 320 3.93 -5.15 -10.56
CA ASP A 320 4.95 -5.36 -11.58
C ASP A 320 4.68 -4.49 -12.82
N TYR A 321 5.74 -3.90 -13.38
CA TYR A 321 5.62 -2.92 -14.46
C TYR A 321 5.22 -3.55 -15.78
N ASP A 322 5.72 -4.74 -16.09
CA ASP A 322 5.40 -5.42 -17.35
C ASP A 322 3.96 -5.95 -17.26
N LYS A 323 3.58 -6.57 -16.14
CA LYS A 323 2.20 -7.04 -15.92
C LYS A 323 1.17 -5.91 -15.91
N TYR A 324 1.50 -4.74 -15.36
CA TYR A 324 0.62 -3.57 -15.42
C TYR A 324 0.36 -3.15 -16.86
N GLN A 325 1.40 -3.10 -17.70
CA GLN A 325 1.23 -2.75 -19.11
C GLN A 325 0.39 -3.79 -19.84
N ASP A 326 0.60 -5.08 -19.57
CA ASP A 326 -0.23 -6.14 -20.13
C ASP A 326 -1.70 -5.98 -19.73
N CYS A 327 -1.98 -5.62 -18.48
CA CYS A 327 -3.34 -5.34 -17.99
C CYS A 327 -3.99 -4.15 -18.72
N ILE A 328 -3.27 -3.03 -18.87
CA ILE A 328 -3.75 -1.85 -19.61
C ILE A 328 -3.98 -2.18 -21.10
N ASN A 329 -3.07 -2.94 -21.72
CA ASN A 329 -3.14 -3.30 -23.13
C ASN A 329 -4.28 -4.29 -23.42
N ALA A 330 -4.52 -5.25 -22.53
CA ALA A 330 -5.63 -6.19 -22.64
C ALA A 330 -6.99 -5.46 -22.61
N ALA A 331 -7.13 -4.43 -21.77
CA ALA A 331 -8.35 -3.64 -21.71
C ALA A 331 -8.57 -2.74 -22.94
N THR A 332 -7.50 -2.22 -23.53
CA THR A 332 -7.56 -1.34 -24.73
C THR A 332 -7.72 -2.10 -26.03
N SER A 333 -7.23 -3.35 -26.12
CA SER A 333 -7.32 -4.19 -27.33
C SER A 333 -8.73 -4.73 -27.63
N GLY A 334 -9.68 -4.57 -26.69
CA GLY A 334 -11.08 -4.96 -26.84
C GLY A 334 -11.29 -6.48 -26.75
N ALA A 335 -12.45 -6.98 -26.32
CA ALA A 335 -13.71 -6.76 -27.04
C ALA A 335 -13.61 -6.90 -28.58
N LYS A 336 -12.56 -7.55 -29.10
CA LYS A 336 -12.36 -7.97 -30.51
C LYS A 336 -11.58 -9.29 -30.67
N THR A 337 -11.48 -10.12 -29.65
CA THR A 337 -11.20 -11.56 -29.83
C THR A 337 -12.32 -12.36 -29.21
N ALA A 338 -13.23 -12.80 -30.08
CA ALA A 338 -14.08 -13.94 -29.80
C ALA A 338 -13.21 -15.16 -29.48
N GLN A 339 -13.67 -15.96 -28.51
CA GLN A 339 -13.21 -17.30 -28.16
C GLN A 339 -11.73 -17.44 -27.73
N VAL A 340 -11.52 -17.52 -26.41
CA VAL A 340 -10.64 -18.55 -25.85
C VAL A 340 -11.42 -19.31 -24.79
N SER A 341 -11.61 -20.59 -25.11
CA SER A 341 -12.15 -21.70 -24.34
C SER A 341 -12.18 -21.53 -22.82
N THR A 342 -13.38 -21.49 -22.26
CA THR A 342 -13.68 -22.08 -20.96
C THR A 342 -13.63 -23.60 -21.10
N LEU A 343 -12.53 -24.23 -20.68
CA LEU A 343 -12.55 -25.64 -20.29
C LEU A 343 -13.07 -25.70 -18.85
N LEU A 344 -14.39 -25.67 -18.71
CA LEU A 344 -15.08 -26.18 -17.53
C LEU A 344 -15.86 -27.41 -17.98
N SER A 345 -15.29 -28.56 -17.66
CA SER A 345 -15.93 -29.87 -17.76
C SER A 345 -17.19 -29.90 -16.90
N PHE A 346 -18.34 -29.90 -17.56
CA PHE A 346 -19.61 -30.33 -16.97
C PHE A 346 -20.06 -31.59 -17.71
N GLU A 347 -19.80 -32.76 -17.12
CA GLU A 347 -20.56 -33.96 -17.44
C GLU A 347 -21.94 -33.81 -16.80
N ILE A 348 -22.97 -33.67 -17.64
CA ILE A 348 -24.36 -33.87 -17.23
C ILE A 348 -24.83 -35.14 -17.93
N PHE A 349 -24.88 -36.24 -17.16
CA PHE A 349 -25.64 -37.44 -17.51
C PHE A 349 -27.13 -37.15 -17.29
N PHE A 350 -27.95 -37.29 -18.33
CA PHE A 350 -29.39 -37.57 -18.19
C PHE A 350 -29.80 -38.69 -19.15
N PRO A 351 -30.71 -39.60 -18.74
CA PRO A 351 -30.95 -40.87 -19.41
C PRO A 351 -32.01 -40.75 -20.50
N PHE A 352 -31.82 -41.43 -21.63
CA PHE A 352 -32.89 -41.69 -22.59
C PHE A 352 -33.40 -43.12 -22.41
N VAL A 353 -34.60 -43.21 -21.84
CA VAL A 353 -35.51 -44.34 -21.99
C VAL A 353 -36.13 -44.24 -23.38
N VAL A 354 -35.91 -45.25 -24.23
CA VAL A 354 -36.82 -45.55 -25.34
C VAL A 354 -37.09 -47.04 -25.33
N ALA A 355 -38.33 -47.37 -25.02
CA ALA A 355 -38.90 -48.71 -25.17
C ALA A 355 -39.28 -48.94 -26.63
N ALA A 356 -38.93 -50.11 -27.17
CA ALA A 356 -39.55 -50.67 -28.36
C ALA A 356 -39.56 -52.21 -28.27
N PHE A 357 -40.77 -52.73 -28.04
CA PHE A 357 -41.39 -53.98 -28.52
C PHE A 357 -40.52 -55.08 -29.17
N GLY A 358 -40.76 -56.34 -28.76
CA GLY A 358 -40.72 -57.47 -29.70
C GLY A 358 -40.36 -58.87 -29.16
N LEU A 359 -41.37 -59.59 -28.67
CA LEU A 359 -41.64 -61.05 -28.69
C LEU A 359 -40.55 -62.14 -28.83
N ALA A 360 -40.78 -63.19 -28.00
CA ALA A 360 -40.58 -64.64 -28.20
C ALA A 360 -39.12 -65.17 -28.21
N ALA A 361 -38.76 -66.30 -27.60
CA ALA A 361 -39.48 -67.45 -27.03
C ALA A 361 -38.70 -68.03 -25.84
#